data_AF-A0A2T7NKX4-F1
#
_entry.id   AF-A0A2T7NKX4-F1
#
_cell.length_a   1.000
_cell.length_b   1.000
_cell.length_c   1.000
_cell.angle_alpha   90.00
_cell.angle_beta   90.00
_cell.angle_gamma   90.00
#
_symmetry.space_group_name_H-M   'P 1'
#
loop_
_entity.id
_entity.type
_entity.pdbx_description
1 polymer ?
#
loop_
_entity_poly.entity_id
_entity_poly.type
_entity_poly.pdbx_seq_one_letter_code
_entity_poly.pdbx_strand_id
1 'polypeptide(L)'
;MASKNNSDDRITQSVADARTSSIYDQGLVSQQQLAEFRQVFDCLSLVLGVAGVAASIMNVLVGCRQRRQESRAWFLLSVSLGDAGFLLAETLCNAARSVLPPTDRSYLLLRVYVATACGTAFRRAAVTCNTLAALERFMVLVFPFSMAGVRMGLNGGYVALCVFILSAAAHLSLALEYVVAPTTTPGVWEIQFSQLVLDNPQVFSVLRNVGRFGFLYVPIAVSLILNILLLVALKAHDSQLTRIHGR
;
A
#
# COMPACT_ATOMS: atom_id res chain seq x y z
N MET A 1 -41.30 -3.36 -37.12
CA MET A 1 -40.97 -3.18 -35.69
C MET A 1 -39.46 -3.12 -35.53
N ALA A 2 -38.85 -1.95 -35.72
CA ALA A 2 -37.41 -1.74 -35.55
C ALA A 2 -37.16 -0.25 -35.30
N SER A 3 -37.20 0.18 -34.04
CA SER A 3 -36.73 1.52 -33.60
C SER A 3 -36.82 1.60 -32.07
N LYS A 4 -35.90 0.94 -31.34
CA LYS A 4 -35.78 1.13 -29.88
C LYS A 4 -34.39 0.97 -29.28
N ASN A 5 -33.39 0.48 -30.03
CA ASN A 5 -32.05 0.27 -29.48
C ASN A 5 -31.10 1.47 -29.60
N ASN A 6 -31.47 2.53 -30.34
CA ASN A 6 -30.54 3.65 -30.60
C ASN A 6 -30.59 4.77 -29.54
N SER A 7 -31.58 4.74 -28.64
CA SER A 7 -31.75 5.75 -27.59
C SER A 7 -31.00 5.40 -26.31
N ASP A 8 -30.90 4.11 -25.96
CA ASP A 8 -30.28 3.67 -24.72
C ASP A 8 -28.75 3.74 -24.79
N ASP A 9 -28.15 3.43 -25.95
CA ASP A 9 -26.70 3.56 -26.18
C ASP A 9 -26.24 5.03 -26.16
N ARG A 10 -27.10 5.98 -26.56
CA ARG A 10 -26.79 7.42 -26.50
C ARG A 10 -26.84 7.99 -25.08
N ILE A 11 -27.66 7.41 -24.21
CA ILE A 11 -27.78 7.84 -22.81
C ILE A 11 -26.63 7.26 -21.98
N THR A 12 -26.19 6.03 -22.23
CA THR A 12 -25.01 5.45 -21.56
C THR A 12 -23.70 6.09 -22.03
N GLN A 13 -23.56 6.47 -23.30
CA GLN A 13 -22.40 7.25 -23.77
C GLN A 13 -22.39 8.67 -23.18
N SER A 14 -23.51 9.39 -23.15
CA SER A 14 -23.52 10.76 -22.61
C SER A 14 -23.30 10.82 -21.10
N VAL A 15 -23.68 9.77 -20.34
CA VAL A 15 -23.39 9.65 -18.91
C VAL A 15 -21.95 9.21 -18.64
N ALA A 16 -21.34 8.43 -19.54
CA ALA A 16 -19.92 8.10 -19.49
C ALA A 16 -19.04 9.34 -19.79
N ASP A 17 -19.40 10.11 -20.83
CA ASP A 17 -18.70 11.33 -21.23
C ASP A 17 -18.88 12.48 -20.21
N ALA A 18 -20.05 12.57 -19.54
CA ALA A 18 -20.28 13.57 -18.50
C ALA A 18 -19.49 13.29 -17.21
N ARG A 19 -19.19 12.02 -16.88
CA ARG A 19 -18.40 11.65 -15.69
C ARG A 19 -16.88 11.75 -15.89
N THR A 20 -16.41 11.92 -17.12
CA THR A 20 -15.01 12.21 -17.47
C THR A 20 -14.77 13.64 -17.91
N SER A 21 -15.78 14.54 -17.82
CA SER A 21 -15.53 15.98 -17.79
C SER A 21 -14.77 16.31 -16.51
N SER A 22 -13.46 16.14 -16.61
CA SER A 22 -12.55 16.37 -15.51
C SER A 22 -12.61 17.86 -15.15
N ILE A 23 -12.35 18.23 -13.90
CA ILE A 23 -12.28 19.63 -13.44
C ILE A 23 -11.34 20.50 -14.32
N TYR A 24 -10.47 19.86 -15.11
CA TYR A 24 -9.60 20.47 -16.11
C TYR A 24 -10.35 21.05 -17.34
N ASP A 25 -11.46 20.44 -17.76
CA ASP A 25 -12.28 20.93 -18.89
C ASP A 25 -13.13 22.15 -18.50
N GLN A 26 -13.23 22.45 -17.20
CA GLN A 26 -13.90 23.64 -16.67
C GLN A 26 -13.01 24.90 -16.65
N GLY A 27 -11.74 24.79 -17.10
CA GLY A 27 -10.85 25.94 -17.28
C GLY A 27 -10.35 26.61 -15.98
N LEU A 28 -10.58 26.00 -14.81
CA LEU A 28 -10.18 26.56 -13.50
C LEU A 28 -8.67 26.47 -13.24
N VAL A 29 -7.93 25.60 -13.93
CA VAL A 29 -6.47 25.42 -13.80
C VAL A 29 -5.89 25.31 -15.20
N SER A 30 -4.88 26.14 -15.51
CA SER A 30 -4.22 26.07 -16.81
C SER A 30 -3.37 24.79 -16.91
N GLN A 31 -3.28 24.19 -18.10
CA GLN A 31 -2.41 23.03 -18.36
C GLN A 31 -0.94 23.29 -17.94
N GLN A 32 -0.50 24.54 -18.05
CA GLN A 32 0.83 24.97 -17.64
C GLN A 32 1.03 24.88 -16.11
N GLN A 33 0.06 25.36 -15.30
CA GLN A 33 0.12 25.25 -13.85
C GLN A 33 0.18 23.78 -13.39
N LEU A 34 -0.56 22.91 -14.06
CA LEU A 34 -0.53 21.47 -13.77
C LEU A 34 0.83 20.85 -14.12
N ALA A 35 1.44 21.26 -15.24
CA ALA A 35 2.76 20.78 -15.64
C ALA A 35 3.84 21.21 -14.65
N GLU A 36 3.84 22.48 -14.23
CA GLU A 36 4.76 23.01 -13.22
C GLU A 36 4.59 22.29 -11.87
N PHE A 37 3.34 22.11 -11.42
CA PHE A 37 3.06 21.38 -10.18
C PHE A 37 3.54 19.93 -10.24
N ARG A 38 3.29 19.22 -11.35
CA ARG A 38 3.76 17.85 -11.55
C ARG A 38 5.28 17.77 -11.52
N GLN A 39 5.97 18.72 -12.14
CA GLN A 39 7.44 18.75 -12.13
C GLN A 39 8.00 18.92 -10.71
N VAL A 40 7.45 19.85 -9.93
CA VAL A 40 7.85 20.05 -8.52
C VAL A 40 7.56 18.80 -7.69
N PHE A 41 6.37 18.22 -7.87
CA PHE A 41 5.97 17.00 -7.15
C PHE A 41 6.84 15.80 -7.50
N ASP A 42 7.16 15.60 -8.78
CA ASP A 42 8.02 14.51 -9.25
C ASP A 42 9.44 14.65 -8.67
N CYS A 43 9.99 15.87 -8.65
CA CYS A 43 11.30 16.16 -8.05
C CYS A 43 11.31 15.89 -6.53
N LEU A 44 10.31 16.40 -5.81
CA LEU A 44 10.19 16.20 -4.37
C LEU A 44 10.01 14.71 -4.03
N SER A 45 9.18 14.00 -4.79
CA SER A 45 8.92 12.57 -4.60
C SER A 45 10.19 11.73 -4.80
N LEU A 46 11.04 12.09 -5.77
CA LEU A 46 12.32 11.42 -5.98
C LEU A 46 13.28 11.64 -4.80
N VAL A 47 13.42 12.88 -4.33
CA VAL A 47 14.29 13.22 -3.19
C VAL A 47 13.83 12.50 -1.92
N LEU A 48 12.53 12.56 -1.61
CA LEU A 48 11.94 11.87 -0.47
C LEU A 48 12.06 10.34 -0.60
N GLY A 49 11.89 9.81 -1.81
CA GLY A 49 12.06 8.40 -2.11
C GLY A 49 13.47 7.91 -1.80
N VAL A 50 14.50 8.60 -2.31
CA VAL A 50 15.91 8.26 -2.07
C VAL A 50 16.27 8.34 -0.58
N ALA A 51 15.88 9.42 0.09
CA ALA A 51 16.13 9.58 1.53
C ALA A 51 15.41 8.50 2.35
N GLY A 52 14.16 8.19 2.00
CA GLY A 52 13.36 7.15 2.65
C GLY A 52 13.94 5.74 2.44
N VAL A 53 14.39 5.40 1.23
CA VAL A 53 15.07 4.12 0.94
C VAL A 53 16.33 3.99 1.80
N ALA A 54 17.18 5.03 1.83
CA ALA A 54 18.40 5.02 2.63
C ALA A 54 18.11 4.83 4.14
N ALA A 55 17.13 5.56 4.67
CA ALA A 55 16.71 5.44 6.07
C ALA A 55 16.16 4.04 6.40
N SER A 56 15.31 3.48 5.53
CA SER A 56 14.75 2.15 5.72
C SER A 56 15.80 1.04 5.64
N ILE A 57 16.77 1.15 4.71
CA ILE A 57 17.92 0.22 4.64
C ILE A 57 18.75 0.30 5.92
N MET A 58 19.07 1.51 6.40
CA MET A 58 19.80 1.69 7.65
C MET A 58 19.05 1.06 8.84
N ASN A 59 17.73 1.23 8.92
CA ASN A 59 16.91 0.59 9.95
C ASN A 59 16.95 -0.94 9.86
N VAL A 60 16.93 -1.50 8.65
CA VAL A 60 17.09 -2.95 8.44
C VAL A 60 18.47 -3.42 8.90
N LEU A 61 19.54 -2.74 8.51
CA LEU A 61 20.91 -3.10 8.90
C LEU A 61 21.12 -3.03 10.41
N VAL A 62 20.64 -1.96 11.05
CA VAL A 62 20.71 -1.80 12.51
C VAL A 62 19.87 -2.87 13.20
N GLY A 63 18.65 -3.15 12.72
CA GLY A 63 17.78 -4.18 13.27
C GLY A 63 18.39 -5.58 13.19
N CYS A 64 18.99 -5.95 12.05
CA CYS A 64 19.71 -7.21 11.87
C CYS A 64 20.91 -7.34 12.82
N ARG A 65 21.64 -6.25 13.08
CA ARG A 65 22.78 -6.25 14.00
C ARG A 65 22.38 -6.38 15.46
N GLN A 66 21.25 -5.81 15.87
CA GLN A 66 20.84 -5.77 17.27
C GLN A 66 20.37 -7.13 17.84
N ARG A 67 20.31 -8.22 17.04
CA ARG A 67 20.01 -9.61 17.45
C ARG A 67 19.00 -9.72 18.60
N ARG A 68 17.89 -8.98 18.52
CA ARG A 68 16.85 -9.05 19.55
C ARG A 68 16.00 -10.29 19.27
N GLN A 69 15.98 -11.22 20.23
CA GLN A 69 15.15 -12.42 20.15
C GLN A 69 13.65 -12.12 20.39
N GLU A 70 13.29 -10.86 20.60
CA GLU A 70 11.91 -10.44 20.83
C GLU A 70 11.11 -10.40 19.53
N SER A 71 9.91 -11.00 19.52
CA SER A 71 8.99 -10.99 18.38
C SER A 71 8.70 -9.57 17.86
N ARG A 72 8.62 -8.58 18.75
CA ARG A 72 8.45 -7.17 18.40
C ARG A 72 9.54 -6.64 17.48
N ALA A 73 10.79 -7.05 17.69
CA ALA A 73 11.90 -6.61 16.87
C ALA A 73 11.77 -7.13 15.44
N TRP A 74 11.30 -8.37 15.27
CA TRP A 74 11.02 -8.95 13.95
C TRP A 74 9.92 -8.18 13.22
N PHE A 75 8.80 -7.85 13.88
CA PHE A 75 7.76 -7.06 13.23
C PHE A 75 8.23 -5.67 12.81
N LEU A 76 9.02 -4.98 13.64
CA LEU A 76 9.59 -3.66 13.30
C LEU A 76 10.62 -3.73 12.16
N LEU A 77 11.44 -4.77 12.15
CA LEU A 77 12.36 -5.05 11.04
C LEU A 77 11.56 -5.28 9.75
N SER A 78 10.49 -6.05 9.82
CA SER A 78 9.58 -6.33 8.70
C SER A 78 8.84 -5.09 8.20
N VAL A 79 8.45 -4.15 9.07
CA VAL A 79 7.92 -2.85 8.66
C VAL A 79 8.96 -2.08 7.85
N SER A 80 10.20 -2.01 8.35
CA SER A 80 11.29 -1.31 7.66
C SER A 80 11.63 -1.95 6.32
N LEU A 81 11.60 -3.28 6.23
CA LEU A 81 11.77 -4.02 4.98
C LEU A 81 10.63 -3.75 3.98
N GLY A 82 9.39 -3.73 4.47
CA GLY A 82 8.22 -3.41 3.67
C GLY A 82 8.26 -1.99 3.10
N ASP A 83 8.61 -1.02 3.94
CA ASP A 83 8.76 0.37 3.52
C ASP A 83 9.95 0.55 2.56
N ALA A 84 11.08 -0.13 2.80
CA ALA A 84 12.21 -0.13 1.86
C ALA A 84 11.81 -0.68 0.49
N GLY A 85 11.12 -1.83 0.44
CA GLY A 85 10.68 -2.47 -0.80
C GLY A 85 9.69 -1.59 -1.57
N PHE A 86 8.70 -1.01 -0.89
CA PHE A 86 7.75 -0.08 -1.49
C PHE A 86 8.43 1.18 -2.04
N LEU A 87 9.24 1.86 -1.22
CA LEU A 87 9.93 3.08 -1.64
C LEU A 87 10.92 2.82 -2.76
N LEU A 88 11.61 1.68 -2.76
CA LEU A 88 12.52 1.30 -3.84
C LEU A 88 11.76 1.12 -5.16
N ALA A 89 10.61 0.44 -5.14
CA ALA A 89 9.77 0.23 -6.32
C ALA A 89 9.23 1.56 -6.90
N GLU A 90 8.74 2.45 -6.03
CA GLU A 90 8.26 3.79 -6.42
C GLU A 90 9.40 4.68 -6.93
N THR A 91 10.53 4.72 -6.21
CA THR A 91 11.70 5.53 -6.60
C THR A 91 12.26 5.07 -7.95
N LEU A 92 12.33 3.76 -8.18
CA LEU A 92 12.77 3.21 -9.46
C LEU A 92 11.84 3.61 -10.61
N CYS A 93 10.51 3.58 -10.39
CA CYS A 93 9.53 4.03 -11.38
C CYS A 93 9.62 5.54 -11.64
N ASN A 94 9.83 6.36 -10.60
CA ASN A 94 10.01 7.80 -10.73
C ASN A 94 11.33 8.14 -11.46
N ALA A 95 12.41 7.42 -11.18
CA ALA A 95 13.67 7.56 -11.90
C ALA A 95 13.53 7.11 -13.37
N ALA A 96 12.80 6.03 -13.64
CA ALA A 96 12.56 5.61 -15.02
C ALA A 96 11.75 6.66 -15.81
N ARG A 97 10.81 7.36 -15.16
CA ARG A 97 10.01 8.41 -15.79
C ARG A 97 10.84 9.61 -16.28
N SER A 98 12.01 9.86 -15.70
CA SER A 98 12.89 10.95 -16.14
C SER A 98 13.74 10.59 -17.36
N VAL A 99 13.90 9.30 -17.65
CA VAL A 99 14.75 8.79 -18.76
C VAL A 99 13.91 8.22 -19.91
N LEU A 100 12.79 7.58 -19.58
CA LEU A 100 11.92 6.89 -20.53
C LEU A 100 10.63 7.67 -20.75
N PRO A 101 10.12 7.74 -22.00
CA PRO A 101 8.83 8.35 -22.26
C PRO A 101 7.71 7.55 -21.58
N PRO A 102 6.61 8.20 -21.17
CA PRO A 102 5.52 7.56 -20.43
C PRO A 102 4.76 6.50 -21.24
N THR A 103 4.93 6.49 -22.57
CA THR A 103 4.37 5.51 -23.50
C THR A 103 5.34 4.38 -23.84
N ASP A 104 6.55 4.37 -23.25
CA ASP A 104 7.52 3.31 -23.46
C ASP A 104 7.06 2.01 -22.77
N ARG A 105 7.23 0.89 -23.47
CA ARG A 105 6.88 -0.43 -22.94
C ARG A 105 7.59 -0.70 -21.60
N SER A 106 8.88 -0.40 -21.51
CA SER A 106 9.70 -0.73 -20.33
C SER A 106 9.26 0.09 -19.12
N TYR A 107 8.93 1.37 -19.34
CA TYR A 107 8.36 2.23 -18.30
C TYR A 107 7.02 1.70 -17.79
N LEU A 108 6.11 1.33 -18.70
CA LEU A 108 4.80 0.80 -18.33
C LEU A 108 4.89 -0.55 -17.61
N LEU A 109 5.78 -1.44 -18.04
CA LEU A 109 6.05 -2.71 -17.34
C LEU A 109 6.54 -2.45 -15.92
N LEU A 110 7.50 -1.54 -15.75
CA LEU A 110 8.02 -1.16 -14.43
C LEU A 110 6.90 -0.57 -13.55
N ARG A 111 6.06 0.30 -14.11
CA ARG A 111 4.95 0.91 -13.38
C ARG A 111 3.91 -0.10 -12.91
N VAL A 112 3.49 -1.03 -13.77
CA VAL A 112 2.45 -2.01 -13.45
C VAL A 112 2.98 -3.11 -12.53
N TYR A 113 4.08 -3.76 -12.89
CA TYR A 113 4.53 -4.96 -12.20
C TYR A 113 5.40 -4.65 -10.98
N VAL A 114 6.24 -3.61 -11.04
CA VAL A 114 7.17 -3.28 -9.95
C VAL A 114 6.53 -2.27 -9.00
N ALA A 115 6.18 -1.06 -9.46
CA ALA A 115 5.62 -0.05 -8.57
C ALA A 115 4.22 -0.46 -8.05
N THR A 116 3.30 -0.80 -8.95
CA THR A 116 1.92 -1.08 -8.57
C THR A 116 1.78 -2.43 -7.86
N ALA A 117 2.11 -3.55 -8.52
CA ALA A 117 1.86 -4.87 -7.91
C ALA A 117 2.82 -5.17 -6.76
N CYS A 118 4.14 -5.14 -7.01
CA CYS A 118 5.14 -5.46 -6.01
C CYS A 118 5.17 -4.42 -4.87
N GLY A 119 5.20 -3.13 -5.20
CA GLY A 119 5.18 -2.04 -4.21
C GLY A 119 3.94 -2.09 -3.32
N THR A 120 2.75 -2.32 -3.88
CA THR A 120 1.53 -2.48 -3.07
C THR A 120 1.64 -3.67 -2.11
N ALA A 121 2.11 -4.83 -2.57
CA ALA A 121 2.27 -6.00 -1.71
C ALA A 121 3.21 -5.74 -0.53
N PHE A 122 4.36 -5.08 -0.77
CA PHE A 122 5.30 -4.67 0.28
C PHE A 122 4.67 -3.69 1.28
N ARG A 123 4.01 -2.63 0.78
CA ARG A 123 3.37 -1.62 1.62
C ARG A 123 2.27 -2.21 2.51
N ARG A 124 1.47 -3.11 1.94
CA ARG A 124 0.36 -3.79 2.63
C ARG A 124 0.87 -4.74 3.70
N ALA A 125 1.94 -5.48 3.42
CA ALA A 125 2.62 -6.31 4.43
C ALA A 125 3.18 -5.44 5.58
N ALA A 126 3.79 -4.30 5.27
CA ALA A 126 4.31 -3.36 6.28
C ALA A 126 3.21 -2.88 7.23
N VAL A 127 2.06 -2.47 6.69
CA VAL A 127 0.90 -2.03 7.50
C VAL A 127 0.39 -3.13 8.43
N THR A 128 0.28 -4.37 7.93
CA THR A 128 -0.14 -5.51 8.74
C THR A 128 0.89 -5.83 9.84
N CYS A 129 2.19 -5.87 9.51
CA CYS A 129 3.26 -6.07 10.49
C CYS A 129 3.29 -4.97 11.56
N ASN A 130 3.04 -3.71 11.19
CA ASN A 130 2.95 -2.60 12.14
C ASN A 130 1.77 -2.80 13.11
N THR A 131 0.65 -3.32 12.60
CA THR A 131 -0.53 -3.64 13.43
C THR A 131 -0.24 -4.78 14.40
N LEU A 132 0.46 -5.83 13.95
CA LEU A 132 0.91 -6.93 14.82
C LEU A 132 1.89 -6.43 15.90
N ALA A 133 2.82 -5.52 15.54
CA ALA A 133 3.70 -4.89 16.51
C ALA A 133 2.93 -4.05 17.55
N ALA A 134 1.87 -3.36 17.14
CA ALA A 134 0.99 -2.61 18.05
C ALA A 134 0.22 -3.56 18.98
N LEU A 135 -0.29 -4.67 18.45
CA LEU A 135 -0.97 -5.70 19.24
C LEU A 135 -0.05 -6.30 20.30
N GLU A 136 1.19 -6.64 19.93
CA GLU A 136 2.16 -7.16 20.89
C GLU A 136 2.46 -6.16 21.99
N ARG A 137 2.65 -4.86 21.66
CA ARG A 137 2.84 -3.80 22.66
C ARG A 137 1.64 -3.68 23.59
N PHE A 138 0.43 -3.69 23.05
CA PHE A 138 -0.80 -3.62 23.81
C PHE A 138 -0.90 -4.78 24.80
N MET A 139 -0.69 -6.01 24.33
CA MET A 139 -0.76 -7.21 25.15
C MET A 139 0.28 -7.20 26.28
N VAL A 140 1.51 -6.75 26.02
CA VAL A 140 2.57 -6.65 27.05
C VAL A 140 2.21 -5.62 28.12
N LEU A 141 1.63 -4.48 27.75
CA LEU A 141 1.34 -3.40 28.69
C LEU A 141 0.07 -3.64 29.50
N VAL A 142 -0.97 -4.20 28.88
CA VAL A 142 -2.26 -4.41 29.55
C VAL A 142 -2.32 -5.77 30.27
N PHE A 143 -1.67 -6.80 29.73
CA PHE A 143 -1.73 -8.18 30.26
C PHE A 143 -0.33 -8.77 30.52
N PRO A 144 0.46 -8.18 31.44
CA PRO A 144 1.85 -8.59 31.67
C PRO A 144 1.96 -10.07 32.10
N PHE A 145 1.02 -10.58 32.90
CA PHE A 145 1.05 -11.96 33.41
C PHE A 145 0.65 -13.02 32.36
N SER A 146 -0.25 -12.69 31.44
CA SER A 146 -0.69 -13.61 30.39
C SER A 146 0.38 -13.81 29.31
N MET A 147 1.23 -12.81 29.09
CA MET A 147 2.22 -12.82 28.02
C MET A 147 3.47 -13.66 28.32
N ALA A 148 3.73 -14.01 29.59
CA ALA A 148 4.85 -14.87 29.95
C ALA A 148 4.72 -16.29 29.34
N GLY A 149 3.50 -16.82 29.25
CA GLY A 149 3.23 -18.13 28.62
C GLY A 149 3.10 -18.07 27.09
N VAL A 150 2.49 -17.02 26.54
CA VAL A 150 2.21 -16.90 25.10
C VAL A 150 3.46 -16.55 24.28
N ARG A 151 4.42 -15.81 24.86
CA ARG A 151 5.67 -15.42 24.18
C ARG A 151 6.56 -16.61 23.77
N MET A 152 6.38 -17.78 24.36
CA MET A 152 7.24 -18.94 24.12
C MET A 152 6.92 -19.73 22.84
N GLY A 153 5.78 -19.50 22.18
CA GLY A 153 5.32 -20.38 21.09
C GLY A 153 5.53 -19.88 19.65
N LEU A 154 5.57 -18.56 19.42
CA LEU A 154 5.53 -17.98 18.07
C LEU A 154 6.77 -17.12 17.78
N ASN A 155 7.65 -17.64 16.92
CA ASN A 155 8.75 -16.88 16.37
C ASN A 155 8.19 -15.80 15.41
N GLY A 156 8.25 -14.53 15.84
CA GLY A 156 7.72 -13.40 15.08
C GLY A 156 8.26 -13.28 13.66
N GLY A 157 9.47 -13.80 13.39
CA GLY A 157 10.05 -13.85 12.05
C GLY A 157 9.22 -14.70 11.07
N TYR A 158 8.75 -15.89 11.49
CA TYR A 158 7.90 -16.73 10.63
C TYR A 158 6.53 -16.09 10.38
N VAL A 159 5.93 -15.46 11.40
CA VAL A 159 4.66 -14.77 11.25
C VAL A 159 4.80 -13.63 10.24
N ALA A 160 5.85 -12.82 10.36
CA ALA A 160 6.09 -11.73 9.42
C ALA A 160 6.35 -12.22 8.00
N LEU A 161 7.12 -13.32 7.83
CA LEU A 161 7.34 -13.95 6.53
C LEU A 161 6.01 -14.42 5.90
N CYS A 162 5.15 -15.07 6.68
CA CYS A 162 3.82 -15.46 6.23
C CYS A 162 2.97 -14.26 5.79
N VAL A 163 3.04 -13.13 6.51
CA VAL A 163 2.35 -11.90 6.12
C VAL A 163 2.84 -11.39 4.77
N PHE A 164 4.15 -11.41 4.49
CA PHE A 164 4.68 -11.03 3.17
C PHE A 164 4.20 -11.96 2.06
N ILE A 165 4.26 -13.28 2.26
CA ILE A 165 3.82 -14.27 1.28
C ILE A 165 2.34 -14.12 0.99
N LEU A 166 1.50 -14.01 2.02
CA LEU A 166 0.06 -13.83 1.88
C LEU A 166 -0.29 -12.48 1.24
N SER A 167 0.44 -11.42 1.57
CA SER A 167 0.27 -10.12 0.93
C SER A 167 0.60 -10.19 -0.56
N ALA A 168 1.71 -10.83 -0.93
CA ALA A 168 2.09 -11.03 -2.32
C ALA A 168 1.04 -11.86 -3.09
N ALA A 169 0.55 -12.95 -2.49
CA ALA A 169 -0.50 -13.77 -3.09
C ALA A 169 -1.82 -13.00 -3.27
N ALA A 170 -2.25 -12.24 -2.26
CA ALA A 170 -3.48 -11.46 -2.33
C ALA A 170 -3.44 -10.35 -3.40
N HIS A 171 -2.25 -9.77 -3.63
CA HIS A 171 -2.05 -8.68 -4.58
C HIS A 171 -1.52 -9.15 -5.94
N LEU A 172 -1.32 -10.46 -6.15
CA LEU A 172 -0.99 -11.03 -7.47
C LEU A 172 -2.06 -10.69 -8.51
N SER A 173 -3.32 -10.57 -8.07
CA SER A 173 -4.43 -10.11 -8.89
C SER A 173 -4.16 -8.77 -9.57
N LEU A 174 -3.42 -7.83 -8.94
CA LEU A 174 -3.06 -6.54 -9.54
C LEU A 174 -2.11 -6.68 -10.73
N ALA A 175 -1.18 -7.64 -10.67
CA ALA A 175 -0.28 -7.93 -11.78
C ALA A 175 -1.03 -8.59 -12.94
N LEU A 176 -1.99 -9.47 -12.63
CA LEU A 176 -2.79 -10.16 -13.64
C LEU A 176 -3.89 -9.26 -14.24
N GLU A 177 -4.26 -8.18 -13.56
CA GLU A 177 -5.35 -7.31 -13.98
C GLU A 177 -5.00 -6.52 -15.25
N TYR A 178 -3.73 -6.14 -15.38
CA TYR A 178 -3.27 -5.23 -16.41
C TYR A 178 -2.28 -5.91 -17.35
N VAL A 179 -2.35 -5.54 -18.62
CA VAL A 179 -1.39 -5.91 -19.66
C VAL A 179 -0.87 -4.66 -20.34
N VAL A 180 0.42 -4.68 -20.68
CA VAL A 180 1.03 -3.62 -21.50
C VAL A 180 0.95 -4.06 -22.96
N ALA A 181 0.13 -3.36 -23.74
CA ALA A 181 -0.18 -3.70 -25.12
C ALA A 181 0.15 -2.53 -26.06
N PRO A 182 0.51 -2.82 -27.33
CA PRO A 182 0.72 -1.77 -28.32
C PRO A 182 -0.63 -1.16 -28.70
N THR A 183 -0.64 0.15 -28.94
CA THR A 183 -1.80 0.87 -29.45
C THR A 183 -1.87 0.79 -30.98
N THR A 184 -2.90 1.41 -31.58
CA THR A 184 -2.99 1.60 -33.03
C THR A 184 -1.89 2.50 -33.60
N THR A 185 -1.23 3.29 -32.74
CA THR A 185 -0.13 4.18 -33.13
C THR A 185 1.21 3.45 -32.96
N PRO A 186 2.02 3.32 -34.03
CA PRO A 186 3.32 2.64 -33.95
C PRO A 186 4.21 3.26 -32.87
N GLY A 187 4.80 2.41 -32.03
CA GLY A 187 5.72 2.84 -30.96
C GLY A 187 5.06 3.37 -29.69
N VAL A 188 3.72 3.45 -29.64
CA VAL A 188 2.98 3.86 -28.44
C VAL A 188 2.39 2.64 -27.76
N TRP A 189 2.75 2.44 -26.49
CA TRP A 189 2.21 1.40 -25.62
C TRP A 189 1.27 2.01 -24.59
N GLU A 190 0.29 1.23 -24.16
CA GLU A 190 -0.62 1.62 -23.09
C GLU A 190 -0.93 0.46 -22.15
N ILE A 191 -1.48 0.80 -20.98
CA ILE A 191 -1.93 -0.18 -20.00
C ILE A 191 -3.40 -0.48 -20.31
N GLN A 192 -3.70 -1.73 -20.62
CA GLN A 192 -5.05 -2.21 -20.89
C GLN A 192 -5.45 -3.28 -19.86
N PHE A 193 -6.75 -3.56 -19.74
CA PHE A 193 -7.21 -4.70 -18.97
C PHE A 193 -6.82 -6.01 -19.67
N SER A 194 -6.38 -7.00 -18.90
CA SER A 194 -6.08 -8.32 -19.45
C SER A 194 -7.36 -9.05 -19.86
N GLN A 195 -7.25 -9.97 -20.83
CA GLN A 195 -8.38 -10.83 -21.21
C GLN A 195 -8.95 -11.59 -20.02
N LEU A 196 -8.09 -12.03 -19.09
CA LEU A 196 -8.51 -12.74 -17.88
C LEU A 196 -9.49 -11.92 -17.02
N VAL A 197 -9.30 -10.60 -16.95
CA VAL A 197 -10.23 -9.67 -16.27
C VAL A 197 -11.51 -9.50 -17.05
N LEU A 198 -11.43 -9.34 -18.37
CA LEU A 198 -12.60 -9.15 -19.22
C LEU A 198 -13.50 -10.39 -19.19
N ASP A 199 -12.92 -11.57 -19.12
CA ASP A 199 -13.64 -12.84 -19.02
C ASP A 199 -14.20 -13.08 -17.60
N ASN A 200 -13.54 -12.55 -16.56
CA ASN A 200 -13.89 -12.81 -15.15
C ASN A 200 -13.97 -11.53 -14.28
N PRO A 201 -14.77 -10.52 -14.65
CA PRO A 201 -14.72 -9.20 -13.99
C PRO A 201 -15.13 -9.26 -12.51
N GLN A 202 -16.07 -10.15 -12.16
CA GLN A 202 -16.53 -10.33 -10.79
C GLN A 202 -15.41 -10.89 -9.88
N VAL A 203 -14.62 -11.84 -10.38
CA VAL A 203 -13.52 -12.47 -9.61
C VAL A 203 -12.46 -11.43 -9.25
N PHE A 204 -12.04 -10.61 -10.22
CA PHE A 204 -11.05 -9.55 -9.99
C PHE A 204 -11.59 -8.46 -9.06
N SER A 205 -12.87 -8.10 -9.17
CA SER A 205 -13.52 -7.16 -8.24
C SER A 205 -13.49 -7.68 -6.80
N VAL A 206 -13.87 -8.95 -6.59
CA VAL A 206 -13.84 -9.60 -5.27
C VAL A 206 -12.41 -9.67 -4.74
N LEU A 207 -11.44 -10.15 -5.54
CA LEU A 207 -10.04 -10.25 -5.12
C LEU A 207 -9.46 -8.90 -4.71
N ARG A 208 -9.73 -7.84 -5.47
CA ARG A 208 -9.30 -6.47 -5.13
C ARG A 208 -9.90 -5.99 -3.81
N ASN A 209 -11.19 -6.25 -3.60
CA ASN A 209 -11.88 -5.84 -2.38
C ASN A 209 -11.38 -6.63 -1.16
N VAL A 210 -11.17 -7.95 -1.30
CA VAL A 210 -10.60 -8.79 -0.24
C VAL A 210 -9.19 -8.34 0.11
N GLY A 211 -8.32 -8.09 -0.87
CA GLY A 211 -6.96 -7.59 -0.64
C GLY A 211 -6.94 -6.25 0.09
N ARG A 212 -7.78 -5.29 -0.35
CA ARG A 212 -7.92 -3.99 0.33
C ARG A 212 -8.48 -4.13 1.75
N PHE A 213 -9.53 -4.93 1.94
CA PHE A 213 -10.15 -5.07 3.25
C PHE A 213 -9.22 -5.77 4.24
N GLY A 214 -8.63 -6.90 3.84
CA GLY A 214 -7.78 -7.73 4.70
C GLY A 214 -6.43 -7.11 5.02
N PHE A 215 -5.81 -6.37 4.10
CA PHE A 215 -4.45 -5.84 4.29
C PHE A 215 -4.35 -4.32 4.41
N LEU A 216 -5.47 -3.59 4.33
CA LEU A 216 -5.48 -2.16 4.59
C LEU A 216 -6.52 -1.79 5.65
N TYR A 217 -7.80 -2.04 5.40
CA TYR A 217 -8.86 -1.50 6.26
C TYR A 217 -8.90 -2.18 7.62
N VAL A 218 -8.84 -3.51 7.67
CA VAL A 218 -8.82 -4.26 8.94
C VAL A 218 -7.57 -3.90 9.77
N PRO A 219 -6.33 -3.95 9.23
CA PRO A 219 -5.15 -3.53 9.98
C PRO A 219 -5.23 -2.10 10.54
N ILE A 220 -5.67 -1.13 9.73
CA ILE A 220 -5.82 0.27 10.19
C ILE A 220 -6.84 0.36 11.32
N ALA A 221 -8.02 -0.25 11.16
CA ALA A 221 -9.06 -0.22 12.18
C ALA A 221 -8.59 -0.86 13.50
N VAL A 222 -7.96 -2.03 13.42
CA VAL A 222 -7.40 -2.73 14.58
C VAL A 222 -6.30 -1.90 15.24
N SER A 223 -5.37 -1.32 14.45
CA SER A 223 -4.31 -0.47 14.99
C SER A 223 -4.88 0.75 15.72
N LEU A 224 -5.90 1.40 15.17
CA LEU A 224 -6.57 2.53 15.81
C LEU A 224 -7.21 2.11 17.14
N ILE A 225 -7.98 1.02 17.14
CA ILE A 225 -8.63 0.50 18.36
C ILE A 225 -7.58 0.19 19.42
N LEU A 226 -6.48 -0.50 19.07
CA LEU A 226 -5.42 -0.85 20.00
C LEU A 226 -4.72 0.38 20.59
N ASN A 227 -4.45 1.41 19.77
CA ASN A 227 -3.83 2.65 20.25
C ASN A 227 -4.76 3.41 21.20
N ILE A 228 -6.07 3.46 20.92
CA ILE A 228 -7.05 4.09 21.82
C ILE A 228 -7.12 3.33 23.15
N LEU A 229 -7.24 2.00 23.11
CA LEU A 229 -7.28 1.17 24.31
C LEU A 229 -5.99 1.31 25.14
N LEU A 230 -4.84 1.39 24.48
CA LEU A 230 -3.57 1.58 25.15
C LEU A 230 -3.51 2.93 25.89
N LEU A 231 -3.98 4.01 25.26
CA LEU A 231 -4.03 5.33 25.88
C LEU A 231 -4.94 5.34 27.12
N VAL A 232 -6.10 4.67 27.02
CA VAL A 232 -7.03 4.52 28.16
C VAL A 232 -6.37 3.74 29.30
N ALA A 233 -5.70 2.63 28.99
CA ALA A 233 -5.00 1.83 29.99
C ALA A 233 -3.87 2.61 30.69
N LEU A 234 -3.06 3.35 29.93
CA LEU A 234 -1.99 4.19 30.48
C LEU A 234 -2.54 5.28 31.41
N LYS A 235 -3.62 5.95 31.01
CA LYS A 235 -4.27 6.97 31.84
C LYS A 235 -4.85 6.39 33.13
N ALA A 236 -5.43 5.19 33.07
CA ALA A 236 -5.95 4.49 34.24
C ALA A 236 -4.84 4.13 35.23
N HIS A 237 -3.70 3.65 34.72
CA HIS A 237 -2.54 3.30 35.53
C HIS A 237 -1.91 4.53 36.22
N ASP A 238 -1.76 5.64 35.49
CA ASP A 238 -1.26 6.91 36.05
C ASP A 238 -2.16 7.46 37.17
N SER A 239 -3.47 7.38 36.97
CA SER A 239 -4.46 7.77 37.98
C SER A 239 -4.36 6.91 39.25
N GLN A 240 -4.05 5.61 39.12
CA GLN A 240 -3.83 4.72 40.25
C GLN A 240 -2.51 5.04 40.98
N LEU A 241 -1.42 5.28 40.25
CA LEU A 241 -0.14 5.65 40.83
C LEU A 241 -0.20 6.95 41.64
N THR A 242 -0.89 7.96 41.11
CA THR A 242 -1.09 9.25 41.78
C THR A 242 -1.87 9.08 43.09
N ARG A 243 -2.86 8.18 43.13
CA ARG A 243 -3.61 7.87 44.37
C ARG A 243 -2.76 7.17 45.42
N ILE A 244 -1.76 6.39 45.00
CA ILE A 244 -0.87 5.66 45.91
C ILE A 244 0.21 6.60 46.48
N HIS A 245 0.81 7.46 45.66
CA HIS A 245 1.92 8.34 46.08
C HIS A 245 1.48 9.72 46.59
N GLY A 246 0.22 10.11 46.37
CA GLY A 246 -0.37 11.34 46.88
C GLY A 246 -0.92 11.23 48.31
N ARG A 247 -0.57 10.17 49.04
CA ARG A 247 -0.85 9.95 50.47
C ARG A 247 0.47 9.77 51.21
#